data_AF-A0A925CWN0-F1
#
_entry.id   AF-A0A925CWN0-F1
#
_cell.length_a   1.000
_cell.length_b   1.000
_cell.length_c   1.000
_cell.angle_alpha   90.00
_cell.angle_beta   90.00
_cell.angle_gamma   90.00
#
_symmetry.space_group_name_H-M   'P 1'
#
loop_
_entity.id
_entity.type
_entity.pdbx_description
1 polymer ?
#
loop_
_entity_poly.entity_id
_entity_poly.type
_entity_poly.pdbx_seq_one_letter_code
_entity_poly.pdbx_strand_id
1 'polypeptide(L)'
;MNLQHRIELMARLGDYVDKNTEEYQSIKENANRENPWFIPEFIDLASKNIAHEFLKKDKLEQWVKNYAIPREQPQPKNVGIVMAGNIPLVGFHDLMCVFISGHKTTIKPS
;
A
#
# COMPACT_ATOMS: atom_id res chain seq x y z
N MET A 1 -0.88 14.71 10.12
CA MET A 1 -1.80 13.56 10.22
C MET A 1 -1.28 12.62 11.30
N ASN A 2 -2.10 12.30 12.30
CA ASN A 2 -1.68 11.43 13.41
C ASN A 2 -1.69 9.93 13.02
N LEU A 3 -0.99 9.09 13.80
CA LEU A 3 -0.80 7.66 13.53
C LEU A 3 -2.12 6.89 13.38
N GLN A 4 -3.10 7.12 14.26
CA GLN A 4 -4.38 6.41 14.20
C GLN A 4 -5.12 6.69 12.88
N HIS A 5 -5.08 7.94 12.42
CA HIS A 5 -5.68 8.31 11.14
C HIS A 5 -4.95 7.64 9.96
N ARG A 6 -3.61 7.47 10.04
CA ARG A 6 -2.86 6.73 9.01
C ARG A 6 -3.26 5.26 8.95
N ILE A 7 -3.44 4.62 10.10
CA ILE A 7 -3.93 3.24 10.21
C ILE A 7 -5.32 3.11 9.60
N GLU A 8 -6.24 4.03 9.93
CA GLU A 8 -7.59 4.02 9.37
C GLU A 8 -7.63 4.21 7.85
N LEU A 9 -6.77 5.05 7.29
CA LEU A 9 -6.67 5.20 5.83
C LEU A 9 -6.12 3.93 5.16
N MET A 10 -5.13 3.27 5.76
CA MET A 10 -4.62 1.99 5.25
C MET A 10 -5.68 0.88 5.33
N ALA A 11 -6.46 0.83 6.41
CA ALA A 11 -7.58 -0.10 6.51
C ALA A 11 -8.66 0.15 5.44
N ARG A 12 -9.03 1.42 5.22
CA ARG A 12 -9.96 1.79 4.15
C ARG A 12 -9.45 1.45 2.76
N LEU A 13 -8.14 1.52 2.53
CA LEU A 13 -7.53 1.07 1.28
C LEU A 13 -7.72 -0.44 1.09
N GLY A 14 -7.55 -1.23 2.16
CA GLY A 14 -7.86 -2.67 2.15
C GLY A 14 -9.32 -2.93 1.76
N ASP A 15 -10.27 -2.25 2.40
CA ASP A 15 -11.69 -2.38 2.08
C ASP A 15 -12.03 -1.95 0.64
N TYR A 16 -11.34 -0.94 0.12
CA TYR A 16 -11.49 -0.49 -1.28
C TYR A 16 -11.05 -1.58 -2.26
N VAL A 17 -9.91 -2.23 -2.01
CA VAL A 17 -9.42 -3.35 -2.82
C VAL A 17 -10.42 -4.52 -2.76
N ASP A 18 -10.94 -4.85 -1.58
CA ASP A 18 -11.88 -5.97 -1.38
C ASP A 18 -13.22 -5.75 -2.11
N LYS A 19 -13.66 -4.49 -2.27
CA LYS A 19 -14.87 -4.16 -3.06
C LYS A 19 -14.76 -4.56 -4.52
N ASN A 20 -13.54 -4.59 -5.06
CA ASN A 20 -13.23 -5.10 -6.39
C ASN A 20 -14.18 -4.57 -7.49
N THR A 21 -14.38 -3.25 -7.51
CA THR A 21 -15.33 -2.56 -8.40
C THR A 21 -14.94 -2.72 -9.88
N GLU A 22 -15.88 -2.45 -10.79
CA GLU A 22 -15.59 -2.44 -12.25
C GLU A 22 -14.46 -1.47 -12.62
N GLU A 23 -14.40 -0.31 -11.94
CA GLU A 23 -13.30 0.64 -12.07
C GLU A 23 -11.97 -0.01 -11.67
N TYR A 24 -11.92 -0.70 -10.53
CA TYR A 24 -10.71 -1.38 -10.08
C TYR A 24 -10.28 -2.50 -11.04
N GLN A 25 -11.23 -3.23 -11.61
CA GLN A 25 -10.97 -4.22 -12.66
C GLN A 25 -10.34 -3.58 -13.89
N SER A 26 -10.89 -2.46 -14.37
CA SER A 26 -10.35 -1.70 -15.50
C SER A 26 -8.93 -1.19 -15.25
N ILE A 27 -8.62 -0.77 -14.01
CA ILE A 27 -7.27 -0.35 -13.62
C ILE A 27 -6.27 -1.52 -13.76
N LYS A 28 -6.62 -2.73 -13.35
CA LYS A 28 -5.74 -3.91 -13.50
C LYS A 28 -5.47 -4.24 -14.96
N GLU A 29 -6.50 -4.15 -15.80
CA GLU A 29 -6.36 -4.35 -17.25
C GLU A 29 -5.46 -3.28 -17.90
N ASN A 30 -5.57 -2.02 -17.47
CA ASN A 30 -4.66 -0.97 -17.91
C ASN A 30 -3.21 -1.23 -17.46
N ALA A 31 -3.02 -1.64 -16.21
CA ALA A 31 -1.70 -1.97 -15.68
C ALA A 31 -1.02 -3.10 -16.47
N ASN A 32 -1.78 -4.12 -16.89
CA ASN A 32 -1.27 -5.17 -17.77
C ASN A 32 -0.85 -4.65 -19.16
N ARG A 33 -1.65 -3.74 -19.74
CA ARG A 33 -1.34 -3.13 -21.04
C ARG A 33 -0.06 -2.30 -21.00
N GLU A 34 0.18 -1.59 -19.90
CA GLU A 34 1.39 -0.78 -19.70
C GLU A 34 2.62 -1.64 -19.34
N ASN A 35 2.40 -2.70 -18.55
CA ASN A 35 3.45 -3.61 -18.13
C ASN A 35 2.96 -5.08 -18.21
N PRO A 36 3.34 -5.83 -19.26
CA PRO A 36 2.88 -7.22 -19.46
C PRO A 36 3.30 -8.21 -18.37
N TRP A 37 4.25 -7.87 -17.49
CA TRP A 37 4.56 -8.66 -16.29
C TRP A 37 3.40 -8.64 -15.28
N PHE A 38 2.54 -7.62 -15.36
CA PHE A 38 1.42 -7.43 -14.45
C PHE A 38 0.17 -8.09 -15.01
N ILE A 39 0.20 -9.42 -15.10
CA ILE A 39 -0.96 -10.21 -15.55
C ILE A 39 -2.09 -10.06 -14.50
N PRO A 40 -3.36 -9.82 -14.89
CA PRO A 40 -4.45 -9.52 -13.95
C PRO A 40 -4.57 -10.51 -12.78
N GLU A 41 -4.33 -11.80 -13.00
CA GLU A 41 -4.34 -12.83 -11.96
C GLU A 41 -3.27 -12.60 -10.89
N PHE A 42 -2.08 -12.14 -11.28
CA PHE A 42 -1.01 -11.81 -10.33
C PHE A 42 -1.23 -10.47 -9.65
N ILE A 43 -1.86 -9.51 -10.33
CA ILE A 43 -2.29 -8.27 -9.67
C ILE A 43 -3.34 -8.61 -8.59
N ASP A 44 -4.32 -9.46 -8.91
CA ASP A 44 -5.35 -9.90 -7.96
C ASP A 44 -4.76 -10.67 -6.78
N LEU A 45 -3.82 -11.58 -7.03
CA LEU A 45 -3.15 -12.32 -5.97
C LEU A 45 -2.40 -11.35 -5.03
N ALA A 46 -1.63 -10.42 -5.60
CA ALA A 46 -0.85 -9.46 -4.82
C ALA A 46 -1.75 -8.51 -4.03
N SER A 47 -2.78 -7.93 -4.67
CA SER A 47 -3.65 -6.94 -4.04
C SER A 47 -4.52 -7.55 -2.94
N LYS A 48 -5.07 -8.76 -3.15
CA LYS A 48 -5.84 -9.48 -2.12
C LYS A 48 -4.97 -9.84 -0.93
N ASN A 49 -3.75 -10.34 -1.17
CA ASN A 49 -2.82 -10.63 -0.07
C ASN A 49 -2.47 -9.36 0.71
N ILE A 50 -2.21 -8.24 0.03
CA ILE A 50 -1.99 -6.96 0.69
C ILE A 50 -3.22 -6.56 1.53
N ALA A 51 -4.43 -6.63 0.96
CA ALA A 51 -5.65 -6.24 1.65
C ALA A 51 -5.94 -7.10 2.89
N HIS A 52 -5.75 -8.41 2.78
CA HIS A 52 -6.08 -9.37 3.83
C HIS A 52 -4.96 -9.57 4.86
N GLU A 53 -3.69 -9.49 4.45
CA GLU A 53 -2.54 -9.76 5.31
C GLU A 53 -1.89 -8.51 5.89
N PHE A 54 -1.95 -7.37 5.20
CA PHE A 54 -1.31 -6.15 5.68
C PHE A 54 -2.32 -5.09 6.13
N LEU A 55 -3.43 -4.93 5.40
CA LEU A 55 -4.30 -3.77 5.58
C LEU A 55 -5.47 -3.99 6.55
N LYS A 56 -5.64 -5.18 7.12
CA LYS A 56 -6.66 -5.37 8.18
C LYS A 56 -6.27 -4.57 9.43
N LYS A 57 -7.24 -3.84 9.99
CA LYS A 57 -7.01 -2.85 11.06
C LYS A 57 -6.32 -3.46 12.28
N ASP A 58 -6.78 -4.63 12.72
CA ASP A 58 -6.19 -5.41 13.81
C ASP A 58 -4.73 -5.80 13.52
N LYS A 59 -4.43 -6.26 12.30
CA LYS A 59 -3.06 -6.58 11.86
C LYS A 59 -2.16 -5.35 11.85
N LEU A 60 -2.63 -4.22 11.32
CA LEU A 60 -1.90 -2.94 11.33
C LEU A 60 -1.62 -2.49 12.77
N GLU A 61 -2.64 -2.48 13.63
CA GLU A 61 -2.51 -2.06 15.03
C GLU A 61 -1.57 -2.98 15.82
N GLN A 62 -1.56 -4.27 15.53
CA GLN A 62 -0.60 -5.21 16.11
C GLN A 62 0.82 -4.98 15.59
N TRP A 63 0.98 -4.78 14.28
CA TRP A 63 2.28 -4.57 13.65
C TRP A 63 2.96 -3.28 14.15
N VAL A 64 2.24 -2.16 14.21
CA VAL A 64 2.82 -0.86 14.62
C VAL A 64 3.26 -0.83 16.09
N LYS A 65 2.66 -1.67 16.96
CA LYS A 65 3.06 -1.77 18.38
C LYS A 65 4.50 -2.24 18.57
N ASN A 66 5.09 -2.88 17.56
CA ASN A 66 6.47 -3.35 17.59
C ASN A 66 7.50 -2.21 17.39
N TYR A 67 7.03 -0.99 17.13
CA TYR A 67 7.88 0.15 16.81
C TYR A 67 7.49 1.38 17.63
N ALA A 68 8.48 2.22 17.97
CA ALA A 68 8.25 3.50 18.63
C ALA A 68 7.82 4.58 17.61
N ILE A 69 6.69 4.38 16.94
CA ILE A 69 6.16 5.34 15.96
C ILE A 69 5.45 6.48 16.70
N PRO A 70 5.86 7.75 16.50
CA PRO A 70 5.23 8.85 17.21
C PRO A 70 3.80 9.10 16.70
N ARG A 71 2.94 9.60 17.59
CA ARG A 71 1.57 10.00 17.24
C ARG A 71 1.58 10.94 16.03
N GLU A 72 2.46 11.92 16.03
CA GLU A 72 2.73 12.80 14.90
C GLU A 72 4.23 12.80 14.63
N GLN A 73 4.63 12.77 13.36
CA GLN A 73 6.04 12.76 12.98
C GLN A 73 6.60 14.18 13.14
N PRO A 74 7.46 14.47 14.14
CA PRO A 74 7.94 15.83 14.40
C PRO A 74 8.76 16.42 13.25
N GLN A 75 9.46 15.58 12.49
CA GLN A 75 10.28 16.02 11.35
C GLN A 75 10.00 15.15 10.12
N PRO A 76 8.89 15.38 9.39
CA PRO A 76 8.57 14.60 8.21
C PRO A 76 9.59 14.82 7.09
N LYS A 77 10.30 13.76 6.71
CA LYS A 77 11.16 13.74 5.53
C LYS A 77 10.39 13.33 4.28
N ASN A 78 10.93 13.69 3.12
CA ASN A 78 10.50 13.14 1.84
C ASN A 78 11.36 11.92 1.52
N VAL A 79 10.73 10.76 1.31
CA VAL A 79 11.40 9.49 1.01
C VAL A 79 11.05 9.09 -0.42
N GLY A 80 12.09 8.90 -1.24
CA GLY A 80 11.96 8.40 -2.61
C GLY A 80 11.87 6.88 -2.63
N ILE A 81 10.91 6.34 -3.39
CA ILE A 81 10.75 4.90 -3.62
C ILE A 81 10.77 4.65 -5.12
N VAL A 82 11.65 3.76 -5.56
CA VAL A 82 11.68 3.24 -6.94
C VAL A 82 11.21 1.81 -6.90
N MET A 83 10.03 1.54 -7.44
CA MET A 83 9.43 0.21 -7.39
C MET A 83 9.98 -0.67 -8.51
N ALA A 84 10.24 -1.95 -8.21
CA ALA A 84 10.70 -2.90 -9.21
C ALA A 84 9.57 -3.25 -10.21
N GLY A 85 9.93 -3.40 -11.48
CA GLY A 85 9.00 -3.54 -12.60
C GLY A 85 8.47 -4.95 -12.88
N ASN A 86 8.98 -5.96 -12.20
CA ASN A 86 8.79 -7.37 -12.57
C ASN A 86 7.72 -8.10 -11.74
N ILE A 87 7.26 -7.53 -10.63
CA ILE A 87 6.25 -8.15 -9.74
C ILE A 87 5.21 -7.08 -9.37
N PRO A 88 3.91 -7.33 -9.59
CA PRO A 88 2.84 -6.41 -9.19
C PRO A 88 2.93 -6.03 -7.73
N LEU A 89 2.83 -4.72 -7.43
CA LEU A 89 2.73 -4.17 -6.08
C LEU A 89 3.90 -4.54 -5.13
N VAL A 90 5.04 -5.02 -5.64
CA VAL A 90 6.18 -5.46 -4.79
C VAL A 90 6.72 -4.35 -3.88
N GLY A 91 6.68 -3.10 -4.33
CA GLY A 91 7.08 -1.93 -3.53
C GLY A 91 6.01 -1.43 -2.55
N PHE A 92 4.85 -2.09 -2.47
CA PHE A 92 3.75 -1.62 -1.62
C PHE A 92 4.12 -1.59 -0.14
N HIS A 93 4.87 -2.59 0.34
CA HIS A 93 5.29 -2.64 1.73
C HIS A 93 6.16 -1.43 2.11
N ASP A 94 7.08 -1.02 1.23
CA ASP A 94 7.92 0.15 1.45
C ASP A 94 7.08 1.43 1.51
N LEU A 95 6.12 1.58 0.58
CA LEU A 95 5.15 2.68 0.60
C LEU A 95 4.37 2.72 1.91
N MET A 96 3.85 1.57 2.35
CA MET A 96 3.10 1.44 3.60
C MET A 96 3.96 1.85 4.81
N CYS A 97 5.21 1.40 4.88
CA CYS A 97 6.14 1.73 5.97
C CYS A 97 6.42 3.24 6.05
N VAL A 98 6.70 3.89 4.91
CA VAL A 98 6.95 5.33 4.87
C VAL A 98 5.69 6.12 5.27
N PHE A 99 4.53 5.70 4.76
CA PHE A 99 3.28 6.35 5.12
C PHE A 99 2.98 6.21 6.62
N ILE A 100 3.05 5.00 7.17
CA ILE A 100 2.72 4.71 8.57
C ILE A 100 3.69 5.40 9.54
N SER A 101 4.97 5.54 9.19
CA SER A 101 5.95 6.33 9.96
C SER A 101 5.73 7.85 9.89
N GLY A 102 4.76 8.33 9.11
CA GLY A 102 4.37 9.74 9.02
C GLY A 102 5.29 10.58 8.14
N HIS A 103 6.03 9.94 7.23
CA HIS A 103 6.85 10.61 6.23
C HIS A 103 6.08 10.85 4.93
N LYS A 104 6.63 11.69 4.06
CA LYS A 104 6.10 11.93 2.70
C LYS A 104 6.78 10.95 1.74
N THR A 105 6.03 10.45 0.77
CA THR A 105 6.53 9.56 -0.29
C THR A 105 6.59 10.26 -1.63
N THR A 106 7.69 10.07 -2.36
CA THR A 106 7.80 10.35 -3.79
C THR A 106 8.07 9.05 -4.49
N ILE A 107 7.23 8.65 -5.45
CA ILE A 107 7.26 7.30 -6.01
C ILE A 107 7.57 7.39 -7.50
N LYS A 108 8.55 6.59 -7.94
CA LYS A 108 8.66 6.17 -9.34
C LYS A 108 8.02 4.78 -9.43
N PRO A 109 6.83 4.65 -10.04
CA PRO A 109 6.21 3.35 -10.21
C PRO A 109 7.02 2.47 -11.18
N SER A 110 6.75 1.17 -11.06
CA SER A 110 7.16 0.09 -11.96
C SER A 110 6.78 0.34 -13.40
#